data_AF-F1LD07-F1
#
_entry.id   AF-F1LD07-F1
#
_cell.length_a   1.000
_cell.length_b   1.000
_cell.length_c   1.000
_cell.angle_alpha   90.00
_cell.angle_beta   90.00
_cell.angle_gamma   90.00
#
_symmetry.space_group_name_H-M   'P 1'
#
loop_
_entity.id
_entity.type
_entity.pdbx_description
1 polymer ?
#
loop_
_entity_poly.entity_id
_entity_poly.type
_entity_poly.pdbx_seq_one_letter_code
_entity_poly.pdbx_strand_id
1 'polypeptide(L)'
;MKQEEFTSSMIKPGETISGIYTLKLYRIKSKSPWILRKLLPDGAFILREDCWNAYPYCKTILTNPEYMGNNFYIIIESMHIEDDGTTPNDTTPETDPRIFHSKITGRGPLTEDWAQTTEPVMCCYKVVQVLFKWRGLQARIERLAHKQYPRLFTKFHRETFCWIDRWYDLTMDEIKELEGRTVQQLKQQMIDPQKRGICADDDDLPSRQHSRRLSLATAIAS
;
A
#
# COMPACT_ATOMS: atom_id res chain seq x y z
N MET A 1 6.56 4.58 14.53
CA MET A 1 6.45 5.63 13.51
C MET A 1 7.17 6.85 14.03
N LYS A 2 7.98 7.51 13.21
CA LYS A 2 8.64 8.79 13.48
C LYS A 2 8.14 9.78 12.44
N GLN A 3 7.94 11.05 12.80
CA GLN A 3 7.51 12.10 11.89
C GLN A 3 8.21 13.41 12.26
N GLU A 4 8.83 14.07 11.29
CA GLU A 4 9.67 15.25 11.49
C GLU A 4 9.58 16.16 10.27
N GLU A 5 9.75 17.47 10.46
CA GLU A 5 9.96 18.39 9.35
C GLU A 5 11.35 18.17 8.74
N PHE A 6 11.47 18.38 7.43
CA PHE A 6 12.76 18.32 6.75
C PHE A 6 12.91 19.44 5.72
N THR A 7 14.16 19.77 5.41
CA THR A 7 14.55 20.56 4.24
C THR A 7 15.82 19.93 3.67
N SER A 8 15.83 19.60 2.37
CA SER A 8 16.96 18.87 1.77
C SER A 8 17.05 19.07 0.25
N SER A 9 18.27 19.18 -0.26
CA SER A 9 18.62 19.16 -1.69
C SER A 9 19.02 17.79 -2.22
N MET A 10 19.07 16.77 -1.35
CA MET A 10 19.54 15.42 -1.70
C MET A 10 18.40 14.48 -2.13
N ILE A 11 17.15 14.86 -1.88
CA ILE A 11 15.97 14.01 -2.10
C ILE A 11 15.50 14.09 -3.55
N LYS A 12 15.42 15.31 -4.09
CA LYS A 12 15.09 15.61 -5.48
C LYS A 12 16.31 16.23 -6.17
N PRO A 13 16.93 15.56 -7.15
CA PRO A 13 18.14 16.08 -7.80
C PRO A 13 17.90 17.47 -8.39
N GLY A 14 18.77 18.43 -8.05
CA GLY A 14 18.72 19.79 -8.58
C GLY A 14 17.74 20.74 -7.88
N GLU A 15 17.07 20.32 -6.80
CA GLU A 15 16.08 21.16 -6.11
C GLU A 15 16.13 20.97 -4.59
N THR A 16 16.07 22.08 -3.85
CA THR A 16 15.89 22.06 -2.39
C THR A 16 14.41 22.01 -2.09
N ILE A 17 13.97 20.94 -1.41
CA ILE A 17 12.56 20.74 -1.04
C ILE A 17 12.40 20.69 0.48
N SER A 18 11.25 21.14 0.96
CA SER A 18 10.86 21.11 2.38
C SER A 18 9.51 20.43 2.54
N GLY A 19 9.30 19.77 3.68
CA GLY A 19 8.04 19.08 3.95
C GLY A 19 8.11 18.20 5.18
N ILE A 20 7.33 17.12 5.17
CA ILE A 20 7.21 16.18 6.28
C ILE A 20 7.88 14.86 5.93
N TYR A 21 8.83 14.44 6.75
CA TYR A 21 9.45 13.14 6.73
C TYR A 21 8.69 12.19 7.67
N THR A 22 8.42 10.97 7.22
CA THR A 22 7.82 9.91 8.02
C THR A 22 8.61 8.61 7.90
N LEU A 23 8.86 7.97 9.04
CA LEU A 23 9.45 6.63 9.14
C LEU A 23 8.41 5.63 9.65
N LYS A 24 8.11 4.59 8.89
CA LYS A 24 7.23 3.48 9.29
C LYS A 24 7.95 2.14 9.23
N LEU A 25 7.63 1.27 10.18
CA LEU A 25 8.10 -0.12 10.20
C LEU A 25 6.91 -1.04 9.97
N TYR A 26 6.85 -1.68 8.81
CA TYR A 26 5.82 -2.65 8.47
C TYR A 26 6.25 -4.05 8.87
N ARG A 27 5.51 -4.66 9.79
CA ARG A 27 5.65 -6.08 10.16
C ARG A 27 4.68 -6.90 9.32
N ILE A 28 5.19 -7.54 8.27
CA ILE A 28 4.36 -8.21 7.26
C ILE A 28 4.34 -9.73 7.39
N LYS A 29 5.01 -10.32 8.40
CA LYS A 29 5.13 -11.78 8.54
C LYS A 29 3.77 -12.46 8.51
N SER A 30 2.83 -11.99 9.33
CA SER A 30 1.48 -12.56 9.45
C SER A 30 0.61 -12.39 8.19
N LYS A 31 1.00 -11.50 7.26
CA LYS A 31 0.32 -11.19 6.00
C LYS A 31 1.01 -11.77 4.77
N SER A 32 2.17 -12.42 4.96
CA SER A 32 2.97 -13.01 3.88
C SER A 32 2.54 -14.46 3.61
N PRO A 33 2.71 -14.94 2.35
CA PRO A 33 2.46 -16.32 1.99
C PRO A 33 3.10 -17.31 2.98
N TRP A 34 2.39 -18.38 3.30
CA TRP A 34 2.81 -19.32 4.36
C TRP A 34 4.19 -19.94 4.12
N ILE A 35 4.55 -20.14 2.84
CA ILE A 35 5.84 -20.74 2.46
C ILE A 35 7.00 -19.80 2.79
N LEU A 36 6.82 -18.49 2.57
CA LEU A 36 7.83 -17.49 2.93
C LEU A 36 7.99 -17.45 4.44
N ARG A 37 6.88 -17.47 5.19
CA ARG A 37 6.90 -17.45 6.66
C ARG A 37 7.72 -18.57 7.30
N LYS A 38 7.80 -19.74 6.65
CA LYS A 38 8.62 -20.88 7.13
C LYS A 38 10.07 -20.81 6.67
N LEU A 39 10.33 -20.24 5.51
CA LEU A 39 11.65 -20.23 4.89
C LEU A 39 12.55 -19.10 5.39
N LEU A 40 11.95 -17.97 5.75
CA LEU A 40 12.65 -16.72 6.05
C LEU A 40 12.70 -16.42 7.56
N PRO A 41 13.80 -15.84 8.06
CA PRO A 41 13.88 -15.36 9.43
C PRO A 41 12.94 -14.17 9.67
N ASP A 42 12.60 -13.90 10.92
CA ASP A 42 11.64 -12.85 11.31
C ASP A 42 12.03 -11.45 10.80
N GLY A 43 13.32 -11.13 10.81
CA GLY A 43 13.87 -9.88 10.29
C GLY A 43 13.62 -9.66 8.79
N ALA A 44 13.39 -10.71 8.01
CA ALA A 44 13.03 -10.60 6.59
C ALA A 44 11.63 -10.02 6.36
N PHE A 45 10.80 -9.98 7.40
CA PHE A 45 9.41 -9.49 7.33
C PHE A 45 9.22 -8.12 7.98
N ILE A 46 10.31 -7.42 8.28
CA ILE A 46 10.29 -6.06 8.80
C ILE A 46 10.75 -5.14 7.68
N LEU A 47 9.80 -4.44 7.06
CA LEU A 47 10.11 -3.44 6.05
C LEU A 47 10.16 -2.06 6.68
N ARG A 48 11.19 -1.29 6.34
CA ARG A 48 11.37 0.10 6.75
C ARG A 48 10.95 0.99 5.59
N GLU A 49 9.96 1.84 5.82
CA GLU A 49 9.52 2.88 4.89
C GLU A 49 10.02 4.24 5.37
N ASP A 50 10.86 4.87 4.56
CA ASP A 50 11.25 6.26 4.68
C ASP A 50 10.46 7.05 3.63
N CYS A 51 9.67 8.04 4.06
CA CYS A 51 8.82 8.84 3.18
C CYS A 51 9.11 10.33 3.37
N TRP A 52 9.41 11.04 2.29
CA TRP A 52 9.58 12.48 2.21
C TRP A 52 8.43 13.08 1.42
N ASN A 53 7.46 13.64 2.13
CA ASN A 53 6.32 14.31 1.53
C ASN A 53 6.57 15.82 1.45
N ALA A 54 6.84 16.32 0.25
CA ALA A 54 7.00 17.73 -0.08
C ALA A 54 6.03 18.08 -1.21
N TYR A 55 4.73 17.94 -0.92
CA TYR A 55 3.65 18.13 -1.90
C TYR A 55 3.90 19.37 -2.78
N PRO A 56 3.83 19.24 -4.12
CA PRO A 56 3.24 18.13 -4.89
C PRO A 56 4.17 16.92 -5.13
N TYR A 57 5.43 16.97 -4.71
CA TYR A 57 6.39 15.86 -4.86
C TYR A 57 6.44 14.99 -3.60
N CYS A 58 6.45 13.66 -3.78
CA CYS A 58 6.65 12.73 -2.68
C CYS A 58 7.61 11.63 -3.10
N LYS A 59 8.56 11.30 -2.22
CA LYS A 59 9.49 10.18 -2.39
C LYS A 59 9.32 9.21 -1.24
N THR A 60 9.08 7.95 -1.54
CA THR A 60 9.01 6.87 -0.57
C THR A 60 10.03 5.80 -0.91
N ILE A 61 10.81 5.36 0.07
CA ILE A 61 11.81 4.30 -0.06
C ILE A 61 11.49 3.22 0.95
N LEU A 62 11.20 2.02 0.46
CA LEU A 62 10.94 0.83 1.27
C LEU A 62 12.16 -0.09 1.21
N THR A 63 12.74 -0.43 2.35
CA THR A 63 13.93 -1.27 2.48
C THR A 63 13.73 -2.39 3.49
N ASN A 64 14.64 -3.36 3.51
CA ASN A 64 14.71 -4.42 4.52
C ASN A 64 16.15 -4.49 5.05
N PRO A 65 16.54 -3.53 5.91
CA PRO A 65 17.95 -3.36 6.29
C PRO A 65 18.49 -4.55 7.10
N GLU A 66 17.64 -5.21 7.89
CA GLU A 66 18.08 -6.29 8.80
C GLU A 66 18.44 -7.60 8.09
N TYR A 67 17.88 -7.88 6.91
CA TYR A 67 18.08 -9.16 6.23
C TYR A 67 18.58 -9.00 4.79
N MET A 68 17.91 -8.20 3.96
CA MET A 68 18.32 -8.03 2.56
C MET A 68 19.38 -6.94 2.36
N GLY A 69 19.50 -5.98 3.28
CA GLY A 69 20.42 -4.84 3.13
C GLY A 69 20.21 -4.14 1.79
N ASN A 70 21.28 -3.97 1.01
CA ASN A 70 21.24 -3.32 -0.31
C ASN A 70 20.64 -4.21 -1.42
N ASN A 71 20.29 -5.46 -1.13
CA ASN A 71 19.70 -6.37 -2.11
C ASN A 71 18.18 -6.18 -2.26
N PHE A 72 17.57 -5.26 -1.52
CA PHE A 72 16.15 -4.95 -1.65
C PHE A 72 15.86 -3.47 -1.45
N TYR A 73 15.17 -2.89 -2.42
CA TYR A 73 14.47 -1.64 -2.25
C TYR A 73 13.24 -1.56 -3.14
N ILE A 74 12.26 -0.78 -2.70
CA ILE A 74 11.22 -0.26 -3.57
C ILE A 74 11.22 1.26 -3.41
N ILE A 75 11.40 1.98 -4.51
CA ILE A 75 11.35 3.44 -4.55
C ILE A 75 10.08 3.83 -5.28
N ILE A 76 9.29 4.70 -4.66
CA ILE A 76 8.07 5.27 -5.22
C ILE A 76 8.28 6.78 -5.25
N GLU A 77 8.33 7.35 -6.44
CA GLU A 77 8.36 8.79 -6.65
C GLU A 77 7.01 9.22 -7.22
N SER A 78 6.35 10.16 -6.56
CA SER A 78 5.03 10.66 -6.95
C SER A 78 5.08 12.16 -7.25
N MET A 79 4.46 12.58 -8.34
CA MET A 79 4.19 13.99 -8.67
C MET A 79 2.70 14.19 -8.86
N HIS A 80 2.11 15.19 -8.21
CA HIS A 80 0.69 15.53 -8.34
C HIS A 80 0.58 16.76 -9.25
N ILE A 81 -0.03 16.58 -10.42
CA ILE A 81 -0.14 17.59 -11.48
C ILE A 81 -1.62 17.68 -11.89
N GLU A 82 -2.08 18.82 -12.40
CA GLU A 82 -3.42 18.98 -12.95
C GLU A 82 -3.49 18.37 -14.37
N ASP A 83 -3.88 17.09 -14.50
CA ASP A 83 -4.24 16.44 -15.77
C ASP A 83 -5.17 15.23 -15.56
N ASP A 84 -5.58 14.58 -16.67
CA ASP A 84 -6.73 13.67 -16.76
C ASP A 84 -6.39 12.16 -16.87
N GLY A 85 -5.13 11.77 -16.64
CA GLY A 85 -4.58 10.40 -16.68
C GLY A 85 -5.54 9.22 -16.96
N THR A 86 -5.40 8.56 -18.12
CA THR A 86 -6.41 7.64 -18.69
C THR A 86 -6.06 6.14 -18.62
N THR A 87 -6.14 5.49 -17.44
CA THR A 87 -5.93 4.02 -17.31
C THR A 87 -7.12 3.22 -16.72
N PRO A 88 -7.53 2.07 -17.29
CA PRO A 88 -8.66 1.25 -16.80
C PRO A 88 -8.31 0.35 -15.59
N ASN A 89 -9.30 0.07 -14.71
CA ASN A 89 -9.07 -0.50 -13.36
C ASN A 89 -10.20 -1.44 -12.82
N ASP A 90 -9.84 -2.26 -11.81
CA ASP A 90 -10.65 -3.29 -11.11
C ASP A 90 -11.54 -2.70 -9.99
N THR A 91 -12.75 -3.25 -9.73
CA THR A 91 -13.80 -2.62 -8.88
C THR A 91 -14.43 -3.53 -7.82
N THR A 92 -14.74 -2.99 -6.63
CA THR A 92 -15.68 -3.58 -5.64
C THR A 92 -16.88 -2.66 -5.38
N PRO A 93 -18.09 -3.18 -5.06
CA PRO A 93 -19.32 -2.37 -4.98
C PRO A 93 -19.30 -1.23 -3.96
N GLU A 94 -18.66 -1.40 -2.80
CA GLU A 94 -18.68 -0.41 -1.70
C GLU A 94 -17.73 0.78 -1.93
N THR A 95 -16.79 0.63 -2.86
CA THR A 95 -15.77 1.63 -3.20
C THR A 95 -15.78 1.84 -4.71
N ASP A 96 -16.99 1.92 -5.28
CA ASP A 96 -17.17 2.19 -6.70
C ASP A 96 -17.48 3.67 -6.99
N PRO A 97 -16.50 4.43 -7.53
CA PRO A 97 -16.73 5.82 -7.92
C PRO A 97 -17.84 5.98 -8.96
N ARG A 98 -18.17 4.92 -9.71
CA ARG A 98 -19.24 4.92 -10.72
C ARG A 98 -20.65 4.98 -10.12
N ILE A 99 -20.80 4.68 -8.84
CA ILE A 99 -22.10 4.74 -8.15
C ILE A 99 -22.08 5.73 -6.98
N PHE A 100 -20.90 6.11 -6.49
CA PHE A 100 -20.77 7.04 -5.39
C PHE A 100 -21.07 8.48 -5.81
N HIS A 101 -21.92 9.16 -5.03
CA HIS A 101 -22.20 10.59 -5.17
C HIS A 101 -22.01 11.27 -3.82
N SER A 102 -21.11 12.25 -3.77
CA SER A 102 -20.78 13.02 -2.57
C SER A 102 -21.93 13.94 -2.18
N LYS A 103 -22.34 13.91 -0.91
CA LYS A 103 -23.41 14.78 -0.41
C LYS A 103 -22.92 16.19 -0.09
N ILE A 104 -21.63 16.34 0.21
CA ILE A 104 -21.02 17.61 0.61
C ILE A 104 -20.55 18.39 -0.62
N THR A 105 -19.88 17.71 -1.55
CA THR A 105 -19.24 18.35 -2.71
C THR A 105 -20.07 18.26 -3.99
N GLY A 106 -21.08 17.38 -4.04
CA GLY A 106 -21.86 17.07 -5.24
C GLY A 106 -21.09 16.29 -6.32
N ARG A 107 -19.85 15.87 -6.05
CA ARG A 107 -19.01 15.12 -7.02
C ARG A 107 -19.44 13.66 -7.16
N GLY A 108 -19.21 13.12 -8.36
CA GLY A 108 -19.63 11.77 -8.75
C GLY A 108 -21.13 11.73 -9.12
N PRO A 109 -21.66 10.59 -9.55
CA PRO A 109 -20.93 9.39 -9.95
C PRO A 109 -20.00 9.64 -11.14
N LEU A 110 -18.86 8.96 -11.16
CA LEU A 110 -17.90 9.08 -12.26
C LEU A 110 -18.34 8.19 -13.44
N THR A 111 -18.85 8.80 -14.50
CA THR A 111 -19.20 8.18 -15.79
C THR A 111 -17.96 7.90 -16.65
N GLU A 112 -18.08 7.30 -17.83
CA GLU A 112 -16.92 6.97 -18.67
C GLU A 112 -16.12 8.21 -19.11
N ASP A 113 -16.80 9.35 -19.28
CA ASP A 113 -16.30 10.67 -19.65
C ASP A 113 -16.03 11.59 -18.44
N TRP A 114 -15.94 11.03 -17.24
CA TRP A 114 -15.76 11.81 -16.00
C TRP A 114 -14.54 12.72 -16.04
N ALA A 115 -13.47 12.25 -16.67
CA ALA A 115 -12.19 12.95 -16.80
C ALA A 115 -12.33 14.27 -17.57
N GLN A 116 -13.29 14.37 -18.50
CA GLN A 116 -13.55 15.58 -19.29
C GLN A 116 -14.70 16.43 -18.73
N THR A 117 -15.56 15.85 -17.90
CA THR A 117 -16.82 16.49 -17.44
C THR A 117 -16.81 16.92 -15.97
N THR A 118 -15.76 16.58 -15.22
CA THR A 118 -15.63 16.90 -13.80
C THR A 118 -14.54 17.95 -13.60
N GLU A 119 -14.77 18.89 -12.69
CA GLU A 119 -13.72 19.80 -12.20
C GLU A 119 -13.78 19.93 -10.67
N PRO A 120 -12.63 20.11 -10.00
CA PRO A 120 -11.26 20.02 -10.49
C PRO A 120 -10.78 18.58 -10.69
N VAL A 121 -9.83 18.39 -11.62
CA VAL A 121 -9.14 17.12 -11.89
C VAL A 121 -7.66 17.26 -11.55
N MET A 122 -7.09 16.20 -10.98
CA MET A 122 -5.64 16.06 -10.78
C MET A 122 -5.19 14.64 -11.08
N CYS A 123 -3.94 14.51 -11.49
CA CYS A 123 -3.26 13.26 -11.76
C CYS A 123 -2.06 13.09 -10.84
N CYS A 124 -1.84 11.86 -10.40
CA CYS A 124 -0.69 11.47 -9.60
C CYS A 124 0.20 10.53 -10.40
N TYR A 125 1.32 11.02 -10.91
CA TYR A 125 2.33 10.20 -11.59
C TYR A 125 3.16 9.46 -10.55
N LYS A 126 2.94 8.16 -10.40
CA LYS A 126 3.70 7.30 -9.47
C LYS A 126 4.69 6.42 -10.24
N VAL A 127 5.96 6.78 -10.19
CA VAL A 127 7.06 5.96 -10.72
C VAL A 127 7.48 4.97 -9.63
N VAL A 128 7.33 3.67 -9.91
CA VAL A 128 7.72 2.59 -8.99
C VAL A 128 8.95 1.89 -9.53
N GLN A 129 10.03 1.90 -8.76
CA GLN A 129 11.26 1.16 -9.03
C GLN A 129 11.40 0.05 -8.00
N VAL A 130 11.66 -1.18 -8.43
CA VAL A 130 11.80 -2.35 -7.55
C VAL A 130 13.14 -3.02 -7.81
N LEU A 131 13.90 -3.31 -6.76
CA LEU A 131 15.04 -4.22 -6.78
C LEU A 131 14.81 -5.33 -5.78
N PHE A 132 14.92 -6.58 -6.22
CA PHE A 132 14.96 -7.74 -5.33
C PHE A 132 16.04 -8.73 -5.76
N LYS A 133 17.26 -8.54 -5.25
CA LYS A 133 18.42 -9.37 -5.62
C LYS A 133 18.53 -10.59 -4.70
N TRP A 134 17.81 -11.65 -5.04
CA TRP A 134 17.93 -12.95 -4.36
C TRP A 134 17.93 -14.09 -5.37
N ARG A 135 18.96 -14.95 -5.29
CA ARG A 135 19.12 -16.16 -6.09
C ARG A 135 17.85 -17.01 -6.08
N GLY A 136 17.25 -17.18 -7.26
CA GLY A 136 16.09 -18.04 -7.49
C GLY A 136 14.72 -17.39 -7.36
N LEU A 137 14.61 -16.18 -6.81
CA LEU A 137 13.31 -15.52 -6.57
C LEU A 137 13.17 -14.10 -7.15
N GLN A 138 14.26 -13.48 -7.61
CA GLN A 138 14.30 -12.12 -8.18
C GLN A 138 13.14 -11.79 -9.12
N ALA A 139 13.12 -12.41 -10.30
CA ALA A 139 12.15 -12.05 -11.34
C ALA A 139 10.69 -12.30 -10.92
N ARG A 140 10.45 -13.27 -10.02
CA ARG A 140 9.10 -13.57 -9.53
C ARG A 140 8.60 -12.49 -8.57
N ILE A 141 9.44 -12.07 -7.62
CA ILE A 141 9.07 -11.07 -6.63
C ILE A 141 8.98 -9.67 -7.25
N GLU A 142 9.89 -9.31 -8.16
CA GLU A 142 9.82 -8.03 -8.88
C GLU A 142 8.53 -7.93 -9.70
N ARG A 143 8.17 -8.99 -10.45
CA ARG A 143 6.88 -9.04 -11.16
C ARG A 143 5.68 -8.96 -10.24
N LEU A 144 5.72 -9.67 -9.10
CA LEU A 144 4.63 -9.62 -8.12
C LEU A 144 4.46 -8.22 -7.57
N ALA A 145 5.55 -7.54 -7.19
CA ALA A 145 5.51 -6.16 -6.71
C ALA A 145 4.88 -5.23 -7.76
N HIS A 146 5.32 -5.30 -9.01
CA HIS A 146 4.77 -4.50 -10.10
C HIS A 146 3.29 -4.81 -10.43
N LYS A 147 2.78 -6.00 -10.09
CA LYS A 147 1.34 -6.31 -10.19
C LYS A 147 0.55 -5.81 -8.98
N GLN A 148 1.15 -5.84 -7.79
CA GLN A 148 0.49 -5.48 -6.53
C GLN A 148 0.38 -3.96 -6.34
N TYR A 149 1.39 -3.17 -6.72
CA TYR A 149 1.35 -1.71 -6.55
C TYR A 149 0.23 -1.01 -7.33
N PRO A 150 0.00 -1.29 -8.63
CA PRO A 150 -1.14 -0.73 -9.35
C PRO A 150 -2.47 -1.07 -8.68
N ARG A 151 -2.64 -2.31 -8.18
CA ARG A 151 -3.84 -2.72 -7.44
C ARG A 151 -4.00 -1.95 -6.13
N LEU A 152 -2.92 -1.79 -5.37
CA LEU A 152 -2.89 -1.02 -4.13
C LEU A 152 -3.26 0.45 -4.38
N PHE A 153 -2.63 1.09 -5.38
CA PHE A 153 -2.92 2.48 -5.72
C PHE A 153 -4.34 2.67 -6.21
N THR A 154 -4.83 1.78 -7.08
CA THR A 154 -6.20 1.80 -7.56
C THR A 154 -7.19 1.75 -6.41
N LYS A 155 -7.04 0.77 -5.52
CA LYS A 155 -7.89 0.62 -4.35
C LYS A 155 -7.84 1.88 -3.46
N PHE A 156 -6.64 2.36 -3.16
CA PHE A 156 -6.44 3.54 -2.34
C PHE A 156 -7.18 4.77 -2.89
N HIS A 157 -6.99 5.13 -4.15
CA HIS A 157 -7.63 6.33 -4.71
C HIS A 157 -9.15 6.19 -4.84
N ARG A 158 -9.66 4.98 -5.10
CA ARG A 158 -11.11 4.72 -5.07
C ARG A 158 -11.69 4.95 -3.68
N GLU A 159 -11.04 4.42 -2.66
CA GLU A 159 -11.40 4.65 -1.26
C GLU A 159 -11.32 6.14 -0.91
N THR A 160 -10.24 6.83 -1.31
CA THR A 160 -10.09 8.28 -1.11
C THR A 160 -11.25 9.07 -1.71
N PHE A 161 -11.64 8.79 -2.96
CA PHE A 161 -12.75 9.45 -3.61
C PHE A 161 -14.10 9.14 -2.94
N CYS A 162 -14.38 7.86 -2.68
CA CYS A 162 -15.65 7.45 -2.04
C CYS A 162 -15.77 7.90 -0.57
N TRP A 163 -14.67 8.32 0.04
CA TRP A 163 -14.64 8.88 1.39
C TRP A 163 -14.47 10.40 1.43
N ILE A 164 -14.63 11.10 0.29
CA ILE A 164 -14.48 12.56 0.22
C ILE A 164 -15.32 13.30 1.28
N ASP A 165 -16.56 12.85 1.52
CA ASP A 165 -17.44 13.44 2.55
C ASP A 165 -16.89 13.33 3.99
N ARG A 166 -15.87 12.51 4.22
CA ARG A 166 -15.24 12.33 5.54
C ARG A 166 -14.03 13.22 5.76
N TRP A 167 -13.41 13.72 4.68
CA TRP A 167 -12.14 14.44 4.78
C TRP A 167 -12.13 15.81 4.09
N TYR A 168 -13.11 16.13 3.24
CA TYR A 168 -13.11 17.34 2.42
C TYR A 168 -13.01 18.64 3.22
N ASP A 169 -13.77 18.76 4.32
CA ASP A 169 -13.80 19.96 5.15
C ASP A 169 -12.78 19.93 6.32
N LEU A 170 -11.92 18.92 6.39
CA LEU A 170 -10.92 18.83 7.45
C LEU A 170 -9.81 19.85 7.24
N THR A 171 -9.48 20.57 8.31
CA THR A 171 -8.30 21.43 8.37
C THR A 171 -7.03 20.59 8.52
N MET A 172 -5.88 21.17 8.14
CA MET A 172 -4.58 20.50 8.34
C MET A 172 -4.29 20.21 9.83
N ASP A 173 -4.81 21.01 10.76
CA ASP A 173 -4.62 20.77 12.18
C ASP A 173 -5.47 19.61 12.70
N GLU A 174 -6.70 19.44 12.20
CA GLU A 174 -7.52 18.25 12.47
C GLU A 174 -6.89 16.99 11.86
N ILE A 175 -6.30 17.09 10.67
CA ILE A 175 -5.55 15.97 10.05
C ILE A 175 -4.39 15.54 10.96
N LYS A 176 -3.58 16.49 11.46
CA LYS A 176 -2.50 16.18 12.41
C LYS A 176 -3.02 15.53 13.69
N GLU A 177 -4.17 15.97 14.20
CA GLU A 177 -4.77 15.37 15.39
C GLU A 177 -5.23 13.92 15.12
N LEU A 178 -5.88 13.68 13.99
CA LEU A 178 -6.29 12.34 13.54
C LEU A 178 -5.09 11.41 13.35
N GLU A 179 -3.99 11.90 12.78
CA GLU A 179 -2.73 11.16 12.68
C GLU A 179 -2.21 10.77 14.08
N GLY A 180 -2.23 11.72 15.03
CA GLY A 180 -1.85 11.48 16.43
C GLY A 180 -2.67 10.38 17.09
N ARG A 181 -4.01 10.41 16.95
CA ARG A 181 -4.91 9.36 17.45
C ARG A 181 -4.64 8.02 16.76
N THR A 182 -4.40 8.02 15.45
CA THR A 182 -4.11 6.82 14.66
C THR A 182 -2.83 6.13 15.13
N VAL A 183 -1.77 6.90 15.44
CA VAL A 183 -0.53 6.34 15.99
C VAL A 183 -0.78 5.60 17.30
N GLN A 184 -1.60 6.16 18.19
CA GLN A 184 -1.95 5.52 19.46
C GLN A 184 -2.77 4.24 19.23
N GLN A 185 -3.77 4.29 18.35
CA GLN A 185 -4.59 3.14 18.00
C GLN A 185 -3.76 2.00 17.37
N LEU A 186 -2.84 2.32 16.46
CA LEU A 186 -1.95 1.32 15.84
C LEU A 186 -1.03 0.67 16.87
N LYS A 187 -0.50 1.43 17.84
CA LYS A 187 0.27 0.86 18.95
C LYS A 187 -0.56 -0.13 19.77
N GLN A 188 -1.82 0.19 20.04
CA GLN A 188 -2.73 -0.70 20.76
C GLN A 188 -3.09 -1.95 19.93
N GLN A 189 -3.39 -1.78 18.65
CA GLN A 189 -3.72 -2.90 17.75
C GLN A 189 -2.52 -3.83 17.51
N MET A 190 -1.29 -3.34 17.60
CA MET A 190 -0.11 -4.20 17.56
C MET A 190 0.01 -5.14 18.76
N ILE A 191 -0.67 -4.82 19.88
CA ILE A 191 -0.74 -5.68 21.07
C ILE A 191 -1.84 -6.75 20.88
N ASP A 192 -2.88 -6.45 20.10
CA ASP A 192 -4.02 -7.34 19.85
C ASP A 192 -3.84 -8.19 18.57
N PRO A 193 -3.65 -9.52 18.67
CA PRO A 193 -3.33 -10.39 17.53
C PRO A 193 -4.47 -10.59 16.49
N GLN A 194 -5.71 -10.20 16.81
CA GLN A 194 -6.91 -10.66 16.08
C GLN A 194 -7.39 -9.76 14.94
N LYS A 195 -6.99 -8.48 14.82
CA LYS A 195 -7.48 -7.58 13.76
C LYS A 195 -6.58 -7.59 12.52
N ARG A 196 -7.07 -8.00 11.34
CA ARG A 196 -6.27 -7.99 10.09
C ARG A 196 -7.03 -7.48 8.85
N GLY A 197 -6.35 -6.63 8.07
CA GLY A 197 -6.73 -6.17 6.72
C GLY A 197 -6.12 -7.05 5.61
N ILE A 198 -5.95 -6.48 4.40
CA ILE A 198 -5.54 -7.20 3.17
C ILE A 198 -4.31 -8.12 3.40
N CYS A 199 -4.45 -9.39 3.02
CA CYS A 199 -3.38 -10.39 2.92
C CYS A 199 -2.94 -10.52 1.45
N ALA A 200 -1.70 -10.94 1.21
CA ALA A 200 -1.29 -11.30 -0.16
C ALA A 200 -1.98 -12.60 -0.59
N ASP A 201 -2.54 -12.64 -1.80
CA ASP A 201 -3.24 -13.80 -2.36
C ASP A 201 -2.30 -15.03 -2.47
N ASP A 202 -2.81 -16.22 -2.12
CA ASP A 202 -2.11 -17.51 -2.22
C ASP A 202 -2.09 -18.08 -3.68
N ASP A 203 -2.68 -17.37 -4.65
CA ASP A 203 -3.11 -17.91 -5.95
C ASP A 203 -2.02 -18.18 -7.01
N ASP A 204 -0.72 -18.08 -6.70
CA ASP A 204 0.36 -18.33 -7.67
C ASP A 204 1.14 -19.65 -7.44
N LEU A 205 0.53 -20.69 -6.88
CA LEU A 205 1.14 -22.04 -6.81
C LEU A 205 0.15 -23.14 -7.20
N PRO A 206 0.60 -24.20 -7.91
CA PRO A 206 -0.29 -25.16 -8.55
C PRO A 206 -1.19 -25.84 -7.50
N SER A 207 -2.49 -25.77 -7.75
CA SER A 207 -3.51 -26.52 -7.04
C SER A 207 -3.09 -27.99 -6.95
N ARG A 208 -2.75 -28.45 -5.75
CA ARG A 208 -2.64 -29.89 -5.46
C ARG A 208 -4.03 -30.50 -5.57
N GLN A 209 -4.37 -30.98 -6.76
CA GLN A 209 -5.37 -32.03 -6.89
C GLN A 209 -4.86 -33.27 -6.13
N HIS A 210 -5.75 -33.83 -5.33
CA HIS A 210 -5.74 -35.20 -4.80
C HIS A 210 -4.60 -35.61 -3.85
N SER A 211 -4.88 -35.48 -2.55
CA SER A 211 -4.74 -36.64 -1.67
C SER A 211 -5.93 -36.68 -0.70
N ARG A 212 -7.02 -37.29 -1.18
CA ARG A 212 -8.03 -37.88 -0.31
C ARG A 212 -7.44 -39.16 0.27
N ARG A 213 -7.80 -39.42 1.53
CA ARG A 213 -7.53 -40.60 2.36
C ARG A 213 -6.27 -40.51 3.23
N LEU A 214 -6.47 -40.04 4.45
CA LEU A 214 -6.26 -40.87 5.64
C LEU A 214 -6.85 -40.16 6.87
N SER A 215 -8.15 -40.37 7.08
CA SER A 215 -8.75 -40.31 8.41
C SER A 215 -9.71 -41.48 8.50
N LEU A 216 -9.40 -42.49 9.32
CA LEU A 216 -10.37 -43.22 10.14
C LEU A 216 -9.70 -44.34 10.93
N ALA A 217 -9.79 -44.19 12.25
CA ALA A 217 -10.06 -45.23 13.23
C ALA A 217 -9.10 -46.43 13.32
N THR A 218 -8.17 -46.34 14.27
CA THR A 218 -7.75 -47.51 15.06
C THR A 218 -8.76 -47.69 16.20
N ALA A 219 -9.76 -48.57 16.02
CA ALA A 219 -10.52 -49.16 17.11
C ALA A 219 -11.34 -50.38 16.63
N ILE A 220 -11.00 -51.56 17.19
CA ILE A 220 -11.81 -52.76 17.47
C ILE A 220 -11.73 -53.96 16.49
N ALA A 221 -11.29 -55.09 17.08
CA ALA A 221 -11.45 -56.51 16.73
C ALA A 221 -10.71 -57.02 15.48
N SER A 222 -9.81 -58.00 15.53
CA SER A 222 -9.72 -59.21 16.37
C SER A 222 -8.27 -59.70 16.45
#